data_AF-A0A453MCD2-F1
#
_entry.id   AF-A0A453MCD2-F1
#
_cell.length_a   1.000
_cell.length_b   1.000
_cell.length_c   1.000
_cell.angle_alpha   90.00
_cell.angle_beta   90.00
_cell.angle_gamma   90.00
#
_symmetry.space_group_name_H-M   'P 1'
#
loop_
_entity.id
_entity.type
_entity.pdbx_description
1 polymer ?
#
loop_
_entity_poly.entity_id
_entity_poly.type
_entity_poly.pdbx_seq_one_letter_code
_entity_poly.pdbx_strand_id
1 'polypeptide(L)'
;AQVPILVSPELSSGSQSGTTRPSIQSDRVRSVLPTMAAAAPEIRHRQVEANGITMHVAEAGPASAAALAVLFVHGFPELWYSWRHQMEHLAARGYRCVAPDLRGYGGTSVPPDPASYTAFHVVGDLVALLDALRLRQVPDPPARPPSR
;
A
#
# COMPACT_ATOMS: atom_id res chain seq x y z
N ALA A 1 0.77 45.69 -37.82
CA ALA A 1 0.29 46.49 -38.96
C ALA A 1 -0.08 45.56 -40.12
N GLN A 2 -0.58 46.08 -41.24
CA GLN A 2 -1.40 45.36 -42.23
C GLN A 2 -1.35 46.09 -43.61
N VAL A 3 -1.84 45.56 -44.74
CA VAL A 3 -2.60 44.31 -44.96
C VAL A 3 -1.75 43.25 -45.76
N PRO A 4 -1.96 42.81 -47.03
CA PRO A 4 -1.13 41.75 -47.66
C PRO A 4 -0.35 42.24 -48.91
N ILE A 5 0.15 41.31 -49.73
CA ILE A 5 -0.08 41.34 -51.20
C ILE A 5 -0.29 39.89 -51.72
N LEU A 6 -1.09 39.75 -52.77
CA LEU A 6 -1.54 38.48 -53.34
C LEU A 6 -0.88 38.24 -54.71
N VAL A 7 -0.32 37.05 -54.95
CA VAL A 7 0.05 36.59 -56.30
C VAL A 7 -0.23 35.09 -56.44
N SER A 8 -1.08 34.74 -57.41
CA SER A 8 -1.09 33.45 -58.12
C SER A 8 -0.63 33.76 -59.56
N PRO A 9 -0.12 32.80 -60.37
CA PRO A 9 -1.06 31.89 -61.05
C PRO A 9 -0.49 30.52 -61.52
N GLU A 10 -1.32 29.83 -62.31
CA GLU A 10 -0.98 28.83 -63.35
C GLU A 10 -0.64 27.38 -62.93
N LEU A 11 -0.99 26.49 -63.87
CA LEU A 11 -0.80 25.04 -63.85
C LEU A 11 0.34 24.66 -64.82
N SER A 12 1.05 23.56 -64.56
CA SER A 12 1.71 22.82 -65.64
C SER A 12 1.81 21.32 -65.33
N SER A 13 2.00 20.52 -66.36
CA SER A 13 1.87 19.07 -66.35
C SER A 13 3.13 18.36 -65.86
N GLY A 14 2.93 17.21 -65.21
CA GLY A 14 4.00 16.33 -64.73
C GLY A 14 3.58 14.87 -64.79
N SER A 15 3.78 14.23 -65.95
CA SER A 15 3.56 12.78 -66.09
C SER A 15 4.76 11.99 -65.57
N GLN A 16 4.53 11.00 -64.70
CA GLN A 16 5.19 9.69 -64.83
C GLN A 16 4.60 8.58 -63.93
N SER A 17 4.27 7.48 -64.60
CA SER A 17 4.72 6.10 -64.30
C SER A 17 4.79 5.66 -62.84
N GLY A 18 3.85 4.81 -62.45
CA GLY A 18 3.65 4.35 -61.09
C GLY A 18 4.71 3.43 -60.45
N THR A 19 4.48 3.19 -59.16
CA THR A 19 4.84 1.94 -58.47
C THR A 19 3.82 1.75 -57.35
N THR A 20 3.07 0.65 -57.40
CA THR A 20 2.04 0.33 -56.41
C THR A 20 2.70 -0.09 -55.09
N ARG A 21 2.91 0.83 -54.16
CA ARG A 21 3.33 0.47 -52.79
C ARG A 21 2.15 -0.24 -52.10
N PRO A 22 2.34 -1.44 -51.51
CA PRO A 22 1.27 -2.12 -50.82
C PRO A 22 0.84 -1.31 -49.60
N SER A 23 -0.47 -1.28 -49.34
CA SER A 23 -1.04 -0.65 -48.16
C SER A 23 -0.62 -1.42 -46.91
N ILE A 24 0.31 -0.87 -46.13
CA ILE A 24 0.53 -1.32 -44.75
C ILE A 24 -0.72 -0.93 -43.96
N GLN A 25 -1.61 -1.90 -43.80
CA GLN A 25 -2.81 -1.77 -42.99
C GLN A 25 -2.36 -1.55 -41.54
N SER A 26 -2.69 -0.39 -40.96
CA SER A 26 -2.23 0.01 -39.63
C SER A 26 -2.90 -0.88 -38.58
N ASP A 27 -2.19 -1.95 -38.20
CA ASP A 27 -2.82 -3.07 -37.53
C ASP A 27 -3.03 -2.80 -36.04
N ARG A 28 -4.26 -2.36 -35.74
CA ARG A 28 -4.93 -2.39 -34.43
C ARG A 28 -4.06 -2.05 -33.22
N VAL A 29 -4.12 -0.78 -32.84
CA VAL A 29 -3.74 -0.26 -31.51
C VAL A 29 -4.09 -1.26 -30.41
N ARG A 30 -3.07 -1.93 -29.83
CA ARG A 30 -3.22 -2.73 -28.61
C ARG A 30 -3.39 -1.80 -27.40
N SER A 31 -4.56 -1.19 -27.30
CA SER A 31 -5.03 -0.62 -26.04
C SER A 31 -5.22 -1.75 -25.04
N VAL A 32 -4.34 -1.83 -24.05
CA VAL A 32 -4.44 -2.79 -22.93
C VAL A 32 -4.49 -2.00 -21.62
N LEU A 33 -5.64 -1.33 -21.45
CA LEU A 33 -6.13 -0.67 -20.24
C LEU A 33 -5.30 0.52 -19.71
N PRO A 34 -5.94 1.53 -19.09
CA PRO A 34 -5.21 2.41 -18.21
C PRO A 34 -4.72 1.59 -17.01
N THR A 35 -3.46 1.78 -16.61
CA THR A 35 -3.11 1.61 -15.21
C THR A 35 -3.96 2.61 -14.43
N MET A 36 -5.07 2.15 -13.86
CA MET A 36 -5.72 2.85 -12.77
C MET A 36 -4.63 3.04 -11.72
N ALA A 37 -4.17 4.28 -11.53
CA ALA A 37 -3.26 4.59 -10.44
C ALA A 37 -3.97 4.15 -9.16
N ALA A 38 -3.50 3.06 -8.56
CA ALA A 38 -4.13 2.51 -7.37
C ALA A 38 -4.20 3.62 -6.34
N ALA A 39 -5.42 3.97 -5.92
CA ALA A 39 -5.63 5.05 -4.97
C ALA A 39 -4.73 4.81 -3.75
N ALA A 40 -4.04 5.86 -3.30
CA ALA A 40 -3.05 5.75 -2.22
C ALA A 40 -3.67 4.96 -1.06
N PRO A 41 -3.08 3.82 -0.64
CA PRO A 41 -3.82 2.78 0.04
C PRO A 41 -4.30 3.27 1.41
N GLU A 42 -5.60 3.52 1.49
CA GLU A 42 -6.27 4.12 2.64
C GLU A 42 -5.93 3.39 3.94
N ILE A 43 -5.47 4.18 4.92
CA ILE A 43 -5.30 3.74 6.29
C ILE A 43 -6.67 3.78 6.97
N ARG A 44 -7.16 2.61 7.37
CA ARG A 44 -8.44 2.43 8.04
C ARG A 44 -8.22 2.25 9.53
N HIS A 45 -9.11 2.81 10.35
CA HIS A 45 -9.03 2.73 11.79
C HIS A 45 -10.12 1.84 12.37
N ARG A 46 -9.80 1.05 13.39
CA ARG A 46 -10.78 0.32 14.19
C ARG A 46 -10.30 0.13 15.64
N GLN A 47 -11.27 -0.10 16.51
CA GLN A 47 -11.02 -0.67 17.83
C GLN A 47 -10.98 -2.20 17.74
N VAL A 48 -10.15 -2.84 18.55
CA VAL A 48 -10.04 -4.31 18.68
C VAL A 48 -9.90 -4.67 20.16
N GLU A 49 -10.75 -5.58 20.64
CA GLU A 49 -10.63 -6.13 21.99
C GLU A 49 -9.49 -7.16 22.03
N ALA A 50 -8.47 -6.91 22.85
CA ALA A 50 -7.29 -7.77 23.01
C ALA A 50 -6.75 -7.67 24.45
N ASN A 51 -6.35 -8.78 25.06
CA ASN A 51 -5.73 -8.83 26.40
C ASN A 51 -6.48 -8.05 27.53
N GLY A 52 -7.82 -7.97 27.44
CA GLY A 52 -8.65 -7.24 28.39
C GLY A 52 -8.67 -5.70 28.20
N ILE A 53 -8.18 -5.20 27.07
CA ILE A 53 -8.25 -3.78 26.69
C ILE A 53 -8.83 -3.60 25.28
N THR A 54 -9.52 -2.48 25.07
CA THR A 54 -9.85 -1.96 23.74
C THR A 54 -8.61 -1.28 23.16
N MET A 55 -8.03 -1.84 22.10
CA MET A 55 -6.90 -1.26 21.36
C MET A 55 -7.37 -0.50 20.12
N HIS A 56 -6.84 0.69 19.87
CA HIS A 56 -6.90 1.34 18.56
C HIS A 56 -5.88 0.71 17.62
N VAL A 57 -6.30 0.47 16.38
CA VAL A 57 -5.49 -0.14 15.32
C VAL A 57 -5.70 0.61 14.01
N ALA A 58 -4.60 1.07 13.42
CA ALA A 58 -4.54 1.51 12.05
C ALA A 58 -4.12 0.34 11.13
N GLU A 59 -4.88 0.08 10.06
CA GLU A 59 -4.58 -0.96 9.07
C GLU A 59 -4.54 -0.40 7.65
N ALA A 60 -3.56 -0.86 6.85
CA ALA A 60 -3.46 -0.52 5.43
C ALA A 60 -3.18 -1.76 4.58
N GLY A 61 -3.52 -1.70 3.29
CA GLY A 61 -3.36 -2.81 2.35
C GLY A 61 -4.47 -3.87 2.48
N PRO A 62 -4.27 -5.06 1.86
CA PRO A 62 -5.30 -6.08 1.75
C PRO A 62 -5.57 -6.82 3.06
N ALA A 63 -6.84 -7.02 3.40
CA ALA A 63 -7.27 -7.80 4.56
C ALA A 63 -7.19 -9.35 4.37
N SER A 64 -6.59 -9.83 3.28
CA SER A 64 -6.51 -11.25 2.94
C SER A 64 -5.61 -12.03 3.89
N ALA A 65 -6.03 -13.22 4.31
CA ALA A 65 -5.22 -14.14 5.12
C ALA A 65 -3.97 -14.68 4.38
N ALA A 66 -3.92 -14.55 3.05
CA ALA A 66 -2.75 -14.88 2.25
C ALA A 66 -1.68 -13.77 2.24
N ALA A 67 -2.04 -12.52 2.55
CA ALA A 67 -1.11 -11.41 2.58
C ALA A 67 -0.12 -11.57 3.76
N LEU A 68 1.15 -11.26 3.54
CA LEU A 68 2.12 -11.21 4.63
C LEU A 68 1.85 -9.96 5.48
N ALA A 69 1.70 -10.18 6.79
CA ALA A 69 1.43 -9.11 7.74
C ALA A 69 2.72 -8.41 8.18
N VAL A 70 2.64 -7.10 8.40
CA VAL A 70 3.72 -6.29 8.97
C VAL A 70 3.14 -5.53 10.17
N LEU A 71 3.58 -5.90 11.36
CA LEU A 71 3.26 -5.22 12.61
C LEU A 71 4.26 -4.08 12.83
N PHE A 72 3.74 -2.87 13.01
CA PHE A 72 4.52 -1.68 13.37
C PHE A 72 4.28 -1.37 14.85
N VAL A 73 5.36 -1.31 15.64
CA VAL A 73 5.31 -1.02 17.08
C VAL A 73 6.03 0.31 17.32
N HIS A 74 5.35 1.26 17.96
CA HIS A 74 5.88 2.61 18.20
C HIS A 74 6.55 2.72 19.58
N GLY A 75 7.41 3.73 19.77
CA GLY A 75 8.04 4.05 21.04
C GLY A 75 7.31 5.12 21.86
N PHE A 76 7.96 5.62 22.91
CA PHE A 76 7.61 6.91 23.53
C PHE A 76 8.40 8.04 22.84
N PRO A 77 7.80 9.20 22.52
CA PRO A 77 6.40 9.60 22.69
C PRO A 77 5.62 9.52 21.36
N GLU A 78 5.47 8.33 20.80
CA GLU A 78 4.89 8.12 19.46
C GLU A 78 3.45 7.58 19.50
N LEU A 79 2.87 7.39 18.30
CA LEU A 79 1.59 6.74 18.00
C LEU A 79 1.74 5.90 16.72
N TRP A 80 0.69 5.19 16.31
CA TRP A 80 0.59 4.56 14.98
C TRP A 80 1.01 5.50 13.82
N TYR A 81 0.74 6.80 13.97
CA TYR A 81 0.90 7.84 12.94
C TYR A 81 2.36 8.04 12.47
N SER A 82 3.36 7.65 13.28
CA SER A 82 4.77 7.62 12.86
C SER A 82 5.00 6.75 11.63
N TRP A 83 4.18 5.70 11.45
CA TRP A 83 4.38 4.66 10.44
C TRP A 83 3.58 4.85 9.15
N ARG A 84 2.72 5.89 9.07
CA ARG A 84 1.75 6.05 7.96
C ARG A 84 2.36 5.92 6.55
N HIS A 85 3.54 6.51 6.33
CA HIS A 85 4.21 6.47 5.02
C HIS A 85 4.81 5.09 4.69
N GLN A 86 5.29 4.37 5.69
CA GLN A 86 5.78 3.00 5.58
C GLN A 86 4.62 2.03 5.38
N MET A 87 3.50 2.24 6.09
CA MET A 87 2.24 1.53 5.89
C MET A 87 1.72 1.73 4.46
N GLU A 88 1.63 2.97 3.98
CA GLU A 88 1.24 3.29 2.60
C GLU A 88 2.16 2.59 1.58
N HIS A 89 3.48 2.69 1.78
CA HIS A 89 4.48 2.12 0.88
C HIS A 89 4.41 0.59 0.78
N LEU A 90 4.20 -0.12 1.91
CA LEU A 90 4.10 -1.58 1.92
C LEU A 90 2.70 -2.07 1.54
N ALA A 91 1.64 -1.34 1.90
CA ALA A 91 0.27 -1.62 1.45
C ALA A 91 0.14 -1.57 -0.08
N ALA A 92 0.79 -0.60 -0.74
CA ALA A 92 0.86 -0.50 -2.19
C ALA A 92 1.64 -1.67 -2.86
N ARG A 93 2.32 -2.49 -2.06
CA ARG A 93 3.04 -3.71 -2.47
C ARG A 93 2.35 -5.00 -2.01
N GLY A 94 1.13 -4.91 -1.49
CA GLY A 94 0.30 -6.07 -1.10
C GLY A 94 0.52 -6.60 0.31
N TYR A 95 1.31 -5.93 1.16
CA TYR A 95 1.47 -6.31 2.56
C TYR A 95 0.27 -5.85 3.40
N ARG A 96 -0.18 -6.67 4.36
CA ARG A 96 -1.19 -6.26 5.35
C ARG A 96 -0.50 -5.52 6.48
N CYS A 97 -0.57 -4.20 6.46
CA CYS A 97 0.08 -3.34 7.45
C CYS A 97 -0.83 -3.17 8.66
N VAL A 98 -0.29 -3.34 9.87
CA VAL A 98 -0.99 -3.23 11.15
C VAL A 98 -0.16 -2.37 12.10
N ALA A 99 -0.72 -1.26 12.58
CA ALA A 99 -0.07 -0.35 13.54
C ALA A 99 -1.05 -0.02 14.67
N PRO A 100 -0.97 -0.70 15.84
CA PRO A 100 -1.72 -0.31 17.02
C PRO A 100 -1.13 0.92 17.70
N ASP A 101 -1.96 1.65 18.44
CA ASP A 101 -1.48 2.44 19.57
C ASP A 101 -1.31 1.50 20.78
N LEU A 102 -0.20 1.61 21.52
CA LEU A 102 0.07 0.79 22.70
C LEU A 102 -0.79 1.20 23.91
N ARG A 103 -0.87 0.35 24.95
CA ARG A 103 -1.62 0.66 26.17
C ARG A 103 -1.21 2.02 26.77
N GLY A 104 -2.20 2.86 27.04
CA GLY A 104 -1.99 4.25 27.49
C GLY A 104 -1.79 5.30 26.39
N TYR A 105 -1.79 4.93 25.11
CA TYR A 105 -1.54 5.85 23.98
C TYR A 105 -2.75 5.99 23.06
N GLY A 106 -2.89 7.19 22.48
CA GLY A 106 -3.79 7.49 21.36
C GLY A 106 -5.23 7.04 21.59
N GLY A 107 -5.73 6.12 20.75
CA GLY A 107 -7.08 5.57 20.85
C GLY A 107 -7.20 4.28 21.68
N THR A 108 -6.12 3.80 22.30
CA THR A 108 -6.11 2.58 23.11
C THR A 108 -6.47 2.88 24.57
N SER A 109 -7.05 1.89 25.25
CA SER A 109 -7.39 1.97 26.68
C SER A 109 -6.21 2.39 27.56
N VAL A 110 -6.51 3.11 28.64
CA VAL A 110 -5.55 3.58 29.64
C VAL A 110 -5.81 2.86 30.98
N PRO A 111 -5.18 1.69 31.24
CA PRO A 111 -5.25 1.04 32.55
C PRO A 111 -4.87 2.00 33.70
N PRO A 112 -5.63 2.06 34.79
CA PRO A 112 -5.39 3.03 35.87
C PRO A 112 -4.25 2.63 36.82
N ASP A 113 -3.83 1.36 36.80
CA ASP A 113 -2.74 0.83 37.62
C ASP A 113 -1.37 1.03 36.92
N PRO A 114 -0.38 1.70 37.56
CA PRO A 114 0.96 1.84 37.00
C PRO A 114 1.71 0.51 36.78
N ALA A 115 1.42 -0.55 37.54
CA ALA A 115 2.06 -1.86 37.33
C ALA A 115 1.62 -2.56 36.03
N SER A 116 0.51 -2.10 35.42
CA SER A 116 -0.01 -2.57 34.14
C SER A 116 0.81 -2.12 32.92
N TYR A 117 1.92 -1.38 33.09
CA TYR A 117 2.72 -0.81 31.99
C TYR A 117 4.10 -1.48 31.78
N THR A 118 4.27 -2.73 32.21
CA THR A 118 5.50 -3.50 31.96
C THR A 118 5.61 -3.99 30.51
N ALA A 119 6.83 -4.30 30.06
CA ALA A 119 7.08 -4.88 28.74
C ALA A 119 6.29 -6.20 28.50
N PHE A 120 6.05 -7.01 29.55
CA PHE A 120 5.24 -8.22 29.45
C PHE A 120 3.77 -7.92 29.13
N HIS A 121 3.21 -6.85 29.69
CA HIS A 121 1.84 -6.42 29.34
C HIS A 121 1.77 -5.96 27.88
N VAL A 122 2.74 -5.16 27.42
CA VAL A 122 2.82 -4.72 26.01
C VAL A 122 2.97 -5.92 25.04
N VAL A 123 3.81 -6.90 25.37
CA VAL A 123 3.94 -8.12 24.56
C VAL A 123 2.64 -8.94 24.57
N GLY A 124 1.97 -9.05 25.72
CA GLY A 124 0.66 -9.71 25.83
C GLY A 124 -0.42 -9.06 24.96
N ASP A 125 -0.48 -7.73 24.94
CA ASP A 125 -1.38 -6.97 24.07
C ASP A 125 -1.13 -7.28 22.59
N LEU A 126 0.14 -7.22 22.17
CA LEU A 126 0.52 -7.44 20.78
C LEU A 126 0.24 -8.89 20.34
N VAL A 127 0.50 -9.90 21.19
CA VAL A 127 0.15 -11.30 20.88
C VAL A 127 -1.37 -11.47 20.77
N ALA A 128 -2.13 -11.01 21.76
CA ALA A 128 -3.59 -11.11 21.74
C ALA A 128 -4.22 -10.35 20.57
N LEU A 129 -3.62 -9.23 20.15
CA LEU A 129 -4.01 -8.48 18.96
C LEU A 129 -3.76 -9.29 17.67
N LEU A 130 -2.58 -9.91 17.52
CA LEU A 130 -2.27 -10.72 16.33
C LEU A 130 -3.25 -11.90 16.18
N ASP A 131 -3.64 -12.53 17.30
CA ASP A 131 -4.65 -13.59 17.36
C ASP A 131 -6.07 -13.06 17.05
N ALA A 132 -6.48 -11.93 17.65
CA ALA A 132 -7.77 -11.30 17.40
C ALA A 132 -7.92 -10.85 15.92
N LEU A 133 -6.83 -10.42 15.29
CA LEU A 133 -6.74 -10.08 13.86
C LEU A 133 -6.68 -11.32 12.94
N ARG A 134 -6.62 -12.53 13.52
CA ARG A 134 -6.55 -13.85 12.87
C ARG A 134 -5.45 -13.91 11.81
N LEU A 135 -4.26 -13.45 12.16
CA LEU A 135 -3.14 -13.39 11.25
C LEU A 135 -2.50 -14.77 11.05
N ARG A 136 -2.04 -15.03 9.83
CA ARG A 136 -1.37 -16.29 9.49
C ARG A 136 -0.03 -16.37 10.22
N GLN A 137 0.09 -17.31 11.16
CA GLN A 137 1.35 -17.61 11.82
C GLN A 137 2.45 -17.98 10.81
N VAL A 138 3.69 -17.67 11.16
CA VAL A 138 4.89 -18.15 10.45
C VAL A 138 5.23 -19.53 11.05
N PRO A 139 5.39 -20.59 10.24
CA PRO A 139 5.84 -21.88 10.76
C PRO A 139 7.19 -21.76 11.46
N ASP A 140 7.42 -22.58 12.49
CA ASP A 140 8.72 -22.63 13.17
C ASP A 140 9.87 -22.87 12.15
N PRO A 141 11.02 -22.19 12.32
CA PRO A 141 12.18 -22.46 11.49
C PRO A 141 12.65 -23.90 11.72
N PRO A 142 13.17 -24.60 10.69
CA PRO A 142 13.70 -25.94 10.85
C PRO A 142 14.78 -25.96 11.93
N ALA A 143 14.76 -27.00 12.77
CA ALA A 143 15.67 -27.12 13.91
C ALA A 143 17.12 -26.91 13.48
N ARG A 144 17.81 -25.97 14.15
CA ARG A 144 19.21 -25.65 13.84
C ARG A 144 20.05 -26.93 14.01
N PRO A 145 20.86 -27.34 13.01
CA PRO A 145 21.75 -28.48 13.17
C PRO A 145 22.73 -28.24 14.33
N PRO A 146 23.20 -29.30 15.01
CA PRO A 146 24.13 -29.16 16.11
C PRO A 146 25.40 -28.44 15.67
N SER A 147 25.91 -27.54 16.52
CA SER A 147 27.23 -26.95 16.34
C SER A 147 28.31 -28.04 16.37
N ARG A 148 29.21 -27.99 15.39
CA ARG A 148 30.48 -28.73 15.43
C ARG A 148 31.46 -28.09 16.41
#